data_AF-A0A941WA28-F1
#
_entry.id   AF-A0A941WA28-F1
#
_cell.length_a   1.000
_cell.length_b   1.000
_cell.length_c   1.000
_cell.angle_alpha   90.00
_cell.angle_beta   90.00
_cell.angle_gamma   90.00
#
_symmetry.space_group_name_H-M   'P 1'
#
loop_
_entity.id
_entity.type
_entity.pdbx_description
1 polymer ?
#
loop_
_entity_poly.entity_id
_entity_poly.type
_entity_poly.pdbx_seq_one_letter_code
_entity_poly.pdbx_strand_id
1 'polypeptide(L)'
;MIPVAFDYERAESLDHALALLAEHGDEAKVLAGGHSLLPLMKYRLAAPSMVIDIGRLSDLSYVRHDGDHIAIGALTRHRDVETSDLVTVEAGLLAAATAKVGDPQVRHRGTLGGSLAHGDPASDLPAAVIALRGSLVVGGPDGSREVQADDFFTGFLETDLADDEMLTEVRIPRMPDATWSFQKFNRRAQDWAIVGAAVVVDGGTCGVGLVNMDARPVRAAAVEAAVTSGASAEDAAALAADGLEPTADLNASVDYRCHLARVLTRRGLEESGR
;
A
#
# COMPACT_ATOMS: atom_id res chain seq x y z
N MET A 1 19.42 -4.26 17.72
CA MET A 1 18.84 -3.05 18.35
C MET A 1 19.54 -1.76 17.95
N ILE A 2 20.86 -1.76 17.67
CA ILE A 2 21.61 -0.56 17.31
C ILE A 2 21.92 -0.60 15.80
N PRO A 3 21.49 0.41 15.02
CA PRO A 3 21.84 0.55 13.60
C PRO A 3 23.36 0.61 13.37
N VAL A 4 23.77 0.38 12.13
CA VAL A 4 25.11 0.76 11.65
C VAL A 4 25.18 2.29 11.60
N ALA A 5 26.38 2.87 11.70
CA ALA A 5 26.56 4.31 11.49
C ALA A 5 26.23 4.69 10.05
N PHE A 6 25.62 5.85 9.86
CA PHE A 6 25.23 6.42 8.57
C PHE A 6 25.35 7.94 8.65
N ASP A 7 25.56 8.57 7.50
CA ASP A 7 25.38 9.99 7.32
C ASP A 7 23.90 10.31 7.16
N TYR A 8 23.51 11.50 7.61
CA TYR A 8 22.13 11.94 7.62
C TYR A 8 22.04 13.31 6.96
N GLU A 9 21.21 13.39 5.93
CA GLU A 9 20.91 14.64 5.25
C GLU A 9 19.41 14.88 5.31
N ARG A 10 19.02 16.14 5.57
CA ARG A 10 17.62 16.52 5.59
C ARG A 10 17.30 17.30 4.34
N ALA A 11 16.50 16.71 3.46
CA ALA A 11 16.10 17.35 2.22
C ALA A 11 15.29 18.64 2.50
N GLU A 12 15.56 19.67 1.69
CA GLU A 12 14.92 20.99 1.82
C GLU A 12 13.82 21.19 0.76
N SER A 13 13.84 20.37 -0.29
CA SER A 13 12.85 20.33 -1.37
C SER A 13 12.81 18.93 -1.99
N LEU A 14 11.84 18.69 -2.87
CA LEU A 14 11.81 17.49 -3.72
C LEU A 14 13.09 17.40 -4.58
N ASP A 15 13.45 18.48 -5.27
CA ASP A 15 14.64 18.52 -6.13
C ASP A 15 15.92 18.23 -5.34
N HIS A 16 16.03 18.74 -4.10
CA HIS A 16 17.17 18.42 -3.24
C HIS A 16 17.19 16.93 -2.87
N ALA A 17 16.04 16.33 -2.53
CA ALA A 17 15.97 14.90 -2.24
C ALA A 17 16.37 14.04 -3.45
N LEU A 18 15.90 14.38 -4.65
CA LEU A 18 16.24 13.66 -5.89
C LEU A 18 17.72 13.84 -6.25
N ALA A 19 18.29 15.04 -6.05
CA ALA A 19 19.72 15.26 -6.26
C ALA A 19 20.58 14.39 -5.33
N LEU A 20 20.20 14.27 -4.05
CA LEU A 20 20.89 13.40 -3.09
C LEU A 20 20.76 11.91 -3.47
N LEU A 21 19.58 11.48 -3.94
CA LEU A 21 19.39 10.10 -4.41
C LEU A 21 20.24 9.82 -5.64
N ALA A 22 20.31 10.75 -6.60
CA ALA A 22 21.16 10.62 -7.78
C ALA A 22 22.66 10.63 -7.43
N GLU A 23 23.07 11.39 -6.40
CA GLU A 23 24.45 11.44 -5.93
C GLU A 23 24.88 10.14 -5.24
N HIS A 24 24.02 9.60 -4.38
CA HIS A 24 24.37 8.48 -3.49
C HIS A 24 23.88 7.11 -3.99
N GLY A 25 22.98 7.06 -4.96
CA GLY A 25 22.47 5.83 -5.57
C GLY A 25 21.93 4.82 -4.56
N ASP A 26 22.29 3.55 -4.75
CA ASP A 26 21.85 2.41 -3.94
C ASP A 26 22.36 2.45 -2.49
N GLU A 27 23.36 3.30 -2.19
CA GLU A 27 23.84 3.49 -0.82
C GLU A 27 22.93 4.39 0.04
N ALA A 28 22.04 5.16 -0.59
CA ALA A 28 21.09 6.01 0.11
C ALA A 28 19.73 5.34 0.35
N LYS A 29 19.09 5.71 1.45
CA LYS A 29 17.65 5.42 1.67
C LYS A 29 16.89 6.62 2.19
N VAL A 30 15.69 6.79 1.63
CA VAL A 30 14.73 7.81 2.03
C VAL A 30 14.12 7.48 3.39
N LEU A 31 14.15 8.44 4.31
CA LEU A 31 13.47 8.41 5.60
C LEU A 31 12.21 9.27 5.57
N ALA A 32 11.06 8.61 5.46
CA ALA A 32 9.74 9.22 5.63
C ALA A 32 9.24 9.07 7.09
N GLY A 33 8.23 8.23 7.31
CA GLY A 33 7.72 7.94 8.65
C GLY A 33 8.67 7.13 9.54
N GLY A 34 9.61 6.40 8.95
CA GLY A 34 10.65 5.61 9.62
C GLY A 34 10.19 4.29 10.26
N HIS A 35 8.90 3.95 10.17
CA HIS A 35 8.31 2.81 10.88
C HIS A 35 8.51 1.44 10.22
N SER A 36 9.18 1.40 9.06
CA SER A 36 9.70 0.16 8.45
C SER A 36 11.23 0.21 8.33
N LEU A 37 11.77 1.31 7.79
CA LEU A 37 13.23 1.48 7.61
C LEU A 37 14.01 1.41 8.93
N LEU A 38 13.62 2.18 9.96
CA LEU A 38 14.38 2.19 11.22
C LEU A 38 14.35 0.82 11.94
N PRO A 39 13.23 0.07 11.99
CA PRO A 39 13.26 -1.33 12.41
C PRO A 39 14.26 -2.19 11.62
N LEU A 40 14.26 -2.15 10.29
CA LEU A 40 15.20 -2.92 9.46
C LEU A 40 16.66 -2.55 9.79
N MET A 41 16.95 -1.26 9.95
CA MET A 41 18.28 -0.79 10.35
C MET A 41 18.69 -1.28 11.75
N LYS A 42 17.78 -1.26 12.72
CA LYS A 42 18.03 -1.77 14.08
C LYS A 42 18.31 -3.27 14.11
N TYR A 43 17.78 -4.02 13.15
CA TYR A 43 18.08 -5.44 12.93
C TYR A 43 19.24 -5.68 11.96
N ARG A 44 19.80 -4.63 11.38
CA ARG A 44 20.85 -4.67 10.35
C ARG A 44 20.46 -5.47 9.10
N LEU A 45 19.16 -5.49 8.80
CA LEU A 45 18.62 -6.00 7.54
C LEU A 45 18.71 -4.94 6.43
N ALA A 46 18.86 -3.67 6.80
CA ALA A 46 19.23 -2.57 5.93
C ALA A 46 20.38 -1.79 6.59
N ALA A 47 21.39 -1.40 5.81
CA ALA A 47 22.55 -0.66 6.29
C ALA A 47 23.01 0.40 5.27
N PRO A 48 22.15 1.38 4.93
CA PRO A 48 22.52 2.46 4.03
C PRO A 48 23.67 3.28 4.62
N SER A 49 24.56 3.81 3.77
CA SER A 49 25.59 4.76 4.19
C SER A 49 25.01 6.15 4.37
N MET A 50 23.94 6.48 3.64
CA MET A 50 23.26 7.77 3.65
C MET A 50 21.75 7.62 3.95
N VAL A 51 21.23 8.43 4.85
CA VAL A 51 19.79 8.53 5.15
C VAL A 51 19.29 9.92 4.81
N ILE A 52 18.38 10.00 3.84
CA ILE A 52 17.80 11.25 3.34
C ILE A 52 16.42 11.45 4.00
N ASP A 53 16.33 12.34 4.99
CA ASP A 53 15.07 12.66 5.67
C ASP A 53 14.24 13.64 4.86
N ILE A 54 13.09 13.16 4.40
CA ILE A 54 12.10 13.94 3.65
C ILE A 54 10.92 14.38 4.50
N GLY A 55 10.87 14.03 5.79
CA GLY A 55 9.73 14.23 6.68
C GLY A 55 9.34 15.69 6.94
N ARG A 56 10.10 16.66 6.42
CA ARG A 56 9.80 18.11 6.48
C ARG A 56 9.30 18.71 5.17
N LEU A 57 9.22 17.92 4.09
CA LEU A 57 8.66 18.37 2.81
C LEU A 57 7.13 18.46 2.93
N SER A 58 6.63 19.54 3.54
CA SER A 58 5.20 19.78 3.77
C SER A 58 4.35 19.71 2.50
N ASP A 59 4.98 20.04 1.38
CA ASP A 59 4.42 20.17 0.06
C ASP A 59 4.02 18.80 -0.52
N LEU A 60 4.47 17.72 0.11
CA LEU A 60 4.11 16.32 -0.18
C LEU A 60 3.14 15.73 0.85
N SER A 61 2.54 16.55 1.72
CA SER A 61 1.57 16.14 2.74
C SER A 61 0.25 16.87 2.56
N TYR A 62 -0.63 16.30 1.74
CA TYR A 62 -1.93 16.88 1.41
C TYR A 62 -2.93 15.82 0.99
N VAL A 63 -4.22 16.15 1.07
CA VAL A 63 -5.32 15.43 0.45
C VAL A 63 -6.17 16.48 -0.26
N ARG A 64 -6.41 16.33 -1.57
CA ARG A 64 -7.21 17.28 -2.36
C ARG A 64 -7.99 16.58 -3.46
N HIS A 65 -9.05 17.22 -3.94
CA HIS A 65 -9.64 16.86 -5.22
C HIS A 65 -8.72 17.26 -6.37
N ASP A 66 -8.63 16.40 -7.37
CA ASP A 66 -8.01 16.72 -8.65
C ASP A 66 -8.80 16.03 -9.78
N GLY A 67 -9.77 16.75 -10.35
CA GLY A 67 -10.65 16.21 -11.38
C GLY A 67 -11.46 14.98 -10.94
N ASP A 68 -11.15 13.83 -11.54
CA ASP A 68 -11.80 12.54 -11.37
C ASP A 68 -11.18 11.65 -10.28
N HIS A 69 -10.12 12.11 -9.63
CA HIS A 69 -9.45 11.41 -8.53
C HIS A 69 -9.26 12.32 -7.31
N ILE A 70 -8.93 11.70 -6.18
CA ILE A 70 -8.31 12.39 -5.05
C ILE A 70 -6.79 12.24 -5.17
N ALA A 71 -6.08 13.34 -4.99
CA ALA A 71 -4.62 13.39 -4.98
C ALA A 71 -4.13 13.44 -3.52
N ILE A 72 -3.30 12.48 -3.15
CA ILE A 72 -2.76 12.31 -1.80
C ILE A 72 -1.24 12.37 -1.86
N GLY A 73 -0.64 13.39 -1.23
CA GLY A 73 0.81 13.52 -1.18
C GLY A 73 1.46 12.35 -0.44
N ALA A 74 2.61 11.88 -0.91
CA ALA A 74 3.27 10.67 -0.40
C ALA A 74 3.62 10.73 1.10
N LEU A 75 3.82 11.93 1.66
CA LEU A 75 4.11 12.15 3.09
C LEU A 75 2.87 12.34 3.96
N THR A 76 1.67 12.23 3.39
CA THR A 76 0.43 12.23 4.17
C THR A 76 0.45 11.05 5.13
N ARG A 77 0.30 11.34 6.43
CA ARG A 77 0.39 10.33 7.48
C ARG A 77 -0.84 9.42 7.44
N HIS A 78 -0.67 8.18 7.90
CA HIS A 78 -1.81 7.25 8.02
C HIS A 78 -2.95 7.85 8.83
N ARG A 79 -2.63 8.59 9.91
CA ARG A 79 -3.65 9.28 10.71
C ARG A 79 -4.44 10.30 9.88
N ASP A 80 -3.77 11.06 9.02
CA ASP A 80 -4.42 12.09 8.22
C ASP A 80 -5.25 11.46 7.10
N VAL A 81 -4.82 10.32 6.54
CA VAL A 81 -5.60 9.54 5.56
C VAL A 81 -6.84 8.91 6.19
N GLU A 82 -6.71 8.23 7.35
CA GLU A 82 -7.84 7.52 7.98
C GLU A 82 -8.95 8.45 8.50
N THR A 83 -8.62 9.70 8.82
CA THR A 83 -9.60 10.69 9.33
C THR A 83 -9.93 11.80 8.35
N SER A 84 -9.44 11.73 7.11
CA SER A 84 -9.80 12.72 6.09
C SER A 84 -11.26 12.51 5.68
N ASP A 85 -12.08 13.56 5.82
CA ASP A 85 -13.46 13.55 5.32
C ASP A 85 -13.49 13.25 3.81
N LEU A 86 -12.54 13.83 3.07
CA LEU A 86 -12.43 13.64 1.63
C LEU A 86 -12.12 12.17 1.28
N VAL A 87 -11.13 11.55 1.93
CA VAL A 87 -10.82 10.13 1.68
C VAL A 87 -11.97 9.24 2.14
N THR A 88 -12.60 9.55 3.26
CA THR A 88 -13.72 8.76 3.81
C THR A 88 -14.92 8.75 2.86
N VAL A 89 -15.24 9.89 2.25
CA VAL A 89 -16.37 10.02 1.33
C VAL A 89 -16.04 9.45 -0.05
N GLU A 90 -14.89 9.81 -0.63
CA GLU A 90 -14.60 9.51 -2.04
C GLU A 90 -13.84 8.19 -2.24
N ALA A 91 -13.22 7.65 -1.20
CA ALA A 91 -12.37 6.45 -1.25
C ALA A 91 -12.38 5.68 0.09
N GLY A 92 -13.57 5.45 0.66
CA GLY A 92 -13.73 4.93 2.02
C GLY A 92 -12.97 3.64 2.33
N LEU A 93 -12.78 2.76 1.33
CA LEU A 93 -11.96 1.55 1.44
C LEU A 93 -10.51 1.87 1.89
N LEU A 94 -9.89 2.93 1.34
CA LEU A 94 -8.54 3.34 1.71
C LEU A 94 -8.49 3.85 3.15
N ALA A 95 -9.47 4.65 3.58
CA ALA A 95 -9.55 5.13 4.95
C ALA A 95 -9.69 3.96 5.93
N ALA A 96 -10.56 2.99 5.62
CA ALA A 96 -10.80 1.81 6.45
C ALA A 96 -9.58 0.88 6.55
N ALA A 97 -8.89 0.63 5.43
CA ALA A 97 -7.65 -0.14 5.42
C ALA A 97 -6.57 0.57 6.27
N THR A 98 -6.45 1.89 6.11
CA THR A 98 -5.49 2.70 6.88
C THR A 98 -5.74 2.65 8.38
N ALA A 99 -6.99 2.59 8.81
CA ALA A 99 -7.34 2.45 10.22
C ALA A 99 -6.90 1.12 10.87
N LYS A 100 -6.54 0.12 10.06
CA LYS A 100 -6.03 -1.19 10.51
C LYS A 100 -4.50 -1.29 10.50
N VAL A 101 -3.80 -0.25 10.07
CA VAL A 101 -2.33 -0.21 10.01
C VAL A 101 -1.77 0.06 11.39
N GLY A 102 -1.03 -0.90 11.95
CA GLY A 102 -0.34 -0.77 13.23
C GLY A 102 -1.22 -0.22 14.37
N ASP A 103 -0.61 0.55 15.25
CA ASP A 103 -1.26 1.24 16.36
C ASP A 103 -1.32 2.76 16.11
N PRO A 104 -2.00 3.55 16.97
CA PRO A 104 -2.06 4.99 16.81
C PRO A 104 -0.68 5.65 16.70
N GLN A 105 0.33 5.20 17.45
CA GLN A 105 1.68 5.78 17.43
C GLN A 105 2.36 5.57 16.07
N VAL A 106 2.23 4.37 15.51
CA VAL A 106 2.66 4.06 14.14
C VAL A 106 1.92 4.98 13.16
N ARG A 107 0.59 5.13 13.28
CA ARG A 107 -0.20 5.92 12.33
C ARG A 107 0.05 7.42 12.36
N HIS A 108 0.52 7.97 13.49
CA HIS A 108 0.95 9.38 13.58
C HIS A 108 2.30 9.66 12.92
N ARG A 109 3.00 8.63 12.46
CA ARG A 109 4.36 8.73 11.90
C ARG A 109 4.44 8.15 10.50
N GLY A 110 3.94 6.93 10.30
CA GLY A 110 3.89 6.25 9.01
C GLY A 110 3.10 7.05 8.00
N THR A 111 3.51 6.95 6.74
CA THR A 111 3.01 7.75 5.61
C THR A 111 2.46 6.82 4.53
N LEU A 112 1.43 7.25 3.81
CA LEU A 112 0.86 6.46 2.70
C LEU A 112 1.94 6.07 1.68
N GLY A 113 2.70 7.05 1.18
CA GLY A 113 3.77 6.81 0.21
C GLY A 113 4.85 5.88 0.74
N GLY A 114 5.32 6.12 1.97
CA GLY A 114 6.29 5.22 2.61
C GLY A 114 5.81 3.77 2.76
N SER A 115 4.51 3.52 2.96
CA SER A 115 3.96 2.16 2.97
C SER A 115 3.93 1.52 1.59
N LEU A 116 3.62 2.29 0.54
CA LEU A 116 3.58 1.79 -0.84
C LEU A 116 5.00 1.55 -1.37
N ALA A 117 5.90 2.51 -1.20
CA ALA A 117 7.30 2.42 -1.60
C ALA A 117 8.08 1.32 -0.84
N HIS A 118 7.59 0.87 0.33
CA HIS A 118 8.21 -0.26 1.02
C HIS A 118 7.96 -1.60 0.32
N GLY A 119 6.88 -1.74 -0.44
CA GLY A 119 6.60 -2.94 -1.24
C GLY A 119 6.36 -4.23 -0.45
N ASP A 120 6.04 -4.15 0.84
CA ASP A 120 5.78 -5.34 1.66
C ASP A 120 4.42 -5.97 1.31
N PRO A 121 4.38 -7.24 0.84
CA PRO A 121 3.11 -7.92 0.52
C PRO A 121 2.18 -8.07 1.73
N ALA A 122 2.70 -8.02 2.95
CA ALA A 122 1.90 -8.06 4.17
C ALA A 122 1.22 -6.71 4.50
N SER A 123 1.55 -5.64 3.77
CA SER A 123 0.96 -4.31 3.98
C SER A 123 -0.47 -4.20 3.45
N ASP A 124 -1.32 -3.57 4.26
CA ASP A 124 -2.75 -3.40 3.97
C ASP A 124 -2.98 -2.41 2.81
N LEU A 125 -2.18 -1.34 2.74
CA LEU A 125 -2.43 -0.20 1.86
C LEU A 125 -2.21 -0.50 0.37
N PRO A 126 -1.14 -1.22 -0.04
CA PRO A 126 -1.00 -1.67 -1.42
C PRO A 126 -2.24 -2.39 -1.97
N ALA A 127 -2.83 -3.32 -1.21
CA ALA A 127 -4.01 -4.06 -1.64
C ALA A 127 -5.24 -3.15 -1.80
N ALA A 128 -5.43 -2.17 -0.90
CA ALA A 128 -6.51 -1.20 -1.02
C ALA A 128 -6.34 -0.29 -2.25
N VAL A 129 -5.13 0.20 -2.52
CA VAL A 129 -4.85 1.03 -3.70
C VAL A 129 -5.04 0.25 -5.00
N ILE A 130 -4.60 -1.03 -5.05
CA ILE A 130 -4.85 -1.92 -6.19
C ILE A 130 -6.35 -2.13 -6.42
N ALA A 131 -7.11 -2.44 -5.36
CA ALA A 131 -8.56 -2.63 -5.47
C ALA A 131 -9.26 -1.38 -6.02
N LEU A 132 -8.83 -0.19 -5.58
CA LEU A 132 -9.37 1.11 -6.00
C LEU A 132 -8.90 1.58 -7.38
N ARG A 133 -8.03 0.82 -8.08
CA ARG A 133 -7.40 1.26 -9.35
C ARG A 133 -6.64 2.56 -9.21
N GLY A 134 -5.93 2.71 -8.10
CA GLY A 134 -5.06 3.86 -7.89
C GLY A 134 -3.84 3.86 -8.80
N SER A 135 -3.27 5.04 -8.99
CA SER A 135 -1.98 5.24 -9.65
C SER A 135 -1.01 6.01 -8.76
N LEU A 136 0.27 5.88 -9.06
CA LEU A 136 1.39 6.40 -8.28
C LEU A 136 2.19 7.35 -9.14
N VAL A 137 2.40 8.58 -8.66
CA VAL A 137 3.24 9.57 -9.33
C VAL A 137 4.64 9.50 -8.73
N VAL A 138 5.60 9.17 -9.58
CA VAL A 138 7.01 9.05 -9.24
C VAL A 138 7.76 10.25 -9.82
N GLY A 139 8.55 10.91 -9.01
CA GLY A 139 9.50 11.95 -9.43
C GLY A 139 10.91 11.38 -9.53
N GLY A 140 11.66 11.81 -10.53
CA GLY A 140 13.05 11.44 -10.80
C GLY A 140 13.80 12.56 -11.51
N PRO A 141 15.06 12.33 -11.92
CA PRO A 141 15.87 13.35 -12.61
C PRO A 141 15.28 13.80 -13.96
N ASP A 142 14.53 12.93 -14.64
CA ASP A 142 13.90 13.21 -15.93
C ASP A 142 12.48 13.80 -15.82
N GLY A 143 12.05 14.17 -14.61
CA GLY A 143 10.73 14.74 -14.33
C GLY A 143 9.83 13.75 -13.59
N SER A 144 8.52 13.77 -13.88
CA SER A 144 7.55 12.89 -13.24
C SER A 144 6.91 11.90 -14.22
N ARG A 145 6.62 10.71 -13.71
CA ARG A 145 5.88 9.66 -14.41
C ARG A 145 4.77 9.10 -13.53
N GLU A 146 3.76 8.54 -14.17
CA GLU A 146 2.64 7.89 -13.49
C GLU A 146 2.67 6.38 -13.76
N VAL A 147 2.49 5.59 -12.71
CA VAL A 147 2.50 4.12 -12.73
C VAL A 147 1.19 3.60 -12.15
N GLN A 148 0.55 2.63 -12.81
CA GLN A 148 -0.61 1.97 -12.23
C GLN A 148 -0.21 1.12 -11.02
N ALA A 149 -1.06 1.05 -10.00
CA ALA A 149 -0.72 0.29 -8.79
C ALA A 149 -0.43 -1.19 -9.06
N ASP A 150 -1.11 -1.81 -10.04
CA ASP A 150 -0.88 -3.19 -10.50
C ASP A 150 0.56 -3.42 -11.01
N ASP A 151 1.19 -2.38 -11.57
CA ASP A 151 2.51 -2.43 -12.19
C ASP A 151 3.62 -1.93 -11.26
N PHE A 152 3.27 -1.22 -10.19
CA PHE A 152 4.25 -0.60 -9.29
C PHE A 152 4.98 -1.61 -8.39
N PHE A 153 4.37 -2.74 -8.06
CA PHE A 153 4.98 -3.75 -7.19
C PHE A 153 5.57 -4.88 -8.02
N THR A 154 6.86 -5.13 -7.90
CA THR A 154 7.60 -6.03 -8.79
C THR A 154 8.08 -7.30 -8.08
N GLY A 155 8.17 -7.29 -6.74
CA GLY A 155 8.63 -8.43 -5.96
C GLY A 155 8.51 -8.21 -4.44
N PHE A 156 9.19 -9.05 -3.67
CA PHE A 156 9.21 -8.95 -2.21
C PHE A 156 10.07 -7.77 -1.75
N LEU A 157 9.43 -6.74 -1.20
CA LEU A 157 10.08 -5.46 -0.86
C LEU A 157 10.69 -4.74 -2.08
N GLU A 158 10.18 -5.06 -3.28
CA GLU A 158 10.63 -4.49 -4.55
C GLU A 158 9.47 -3.78 -5.24
N THR A 159 9.79 -2.60 -5.79
CA THR A 159 8.86 -1.75 -6.52
C THR A 159 9.50 -1.31 -7.84
N ASP A 160 8.71 -0.66 -8.69
CA ASP A 160 9.16 -0.08 -9.95
C ASP A 160 9.95 1.24 -9.78
N LEU A 161 10.24 1.67 -8.53
CA LEU A 161 11.11 2.81 -8.27
C LEU A 161 12.56 2.50 -8.61
N ALA A 162 13.20 3.36 -9.41
CA ALA A 162 14.65 3.40 -9.53
C ALA A 162 15.31 4.02 -8.27
N ASP A 163 16.62 3.83 -8.13
CA ASP A 163 17.38 4.31 -6.97
C ASP A 163 17.42 5.85 -6.85
N ASP A 164 17.25 6.57 -7.97
CA ASP A 164 17.20 8.02 -8.08
C ASP A 164 15.78 8.60 -8.14
N GLU A 165 14.78 7.77 -7.86
CA GLU A 165 13.36 8.12 -7.91
C GLU A 165 12.70 8.15 -6.52
N MET A 166 11.60 8.89 -6.43
CA MET A 166 10.79 8.96 -5.23
C MET A 166 9.30 9.02 -5.57
N LEU A 167 8.49 8.24 -4.85
CA LEU A 167 7.03 8.36 -4.87
C LEU A 167 6.61 9.71 -4.26
N THR A 168 5.90 10.53 -5.03
CA THR A 168 5.51 11.89 -4.62
C THR A 168 4.01 12.07 -4.37
N GLU A 169 3.15 11.39 -5.12
CA GLU A 169 1.68 11.51 -5.03
C GLU A 169 1.03 10.15 -5.31
N VAL A 170 -0.09 9.87 -4.64
CA VAL A 170 -0.95 8.71 -4.88
C VAL A 170 -2.31 9.24 -5.34
N ARG A 171 -2.77 8.76 -6.49
CA ARG A 171 -4.04 9.16 -7.10
C ARG A 171 -5.04 8.04 -6.96
N ILE A 172 -6.19 8.34 -6.37
CA ILE A 172 -7.26 7.35 -6.17
C ILE A 172 -8.51 7.83 -6.90
N PRO A 173 -9.04 7.08 -7.87
CA PRO A 173 -10.30 7.42 -8.53
C PRO A 173 -11.42 7.68 -7.52
N ARG A 174 -12.25 8.67 -7.81
CA ARG A 174 -13.38 9.05 -6.95
C ARG A 174 -14.52 8.06 -7.09
N MET A 175 -14.94 7.46 -5.99
CA MET A 175 -15.97 6.43 -5.93
C MET A 175 -16.96 6.67 -4.78
N PRO A 176 -17.66 7.82 -4.73
CA PRO A 176 -18.51 8.18 -3.59
C PRO A 176 -19.74 7.27 -3.42
N ASP A 177 -20.19 6.63 -4.50
CA ASP A 177 -21.36 5.74 -4.50
C ASP A 177 -20.96 4.25 -4.37
N ALA A 178 -19.66 3.94 -4.33
CA ALA A 178 -19.19 2.58 -4.26
C ALA A 178 -19.40 1.96 -2.87
N THR A 179 -19.78 0.69 -2.86
CA THR A 179 -19.76 -0.14 -1.66
C THR A 179 -18.42 -0.84 -1.54
N TRP A 180 -17.96 -1.05 -0.31
CA TRP A 180 -16.64 -1.64 -0.09
C TRP A 180 -16.58 -2.39 1.24
N SER A 181 -15.58 -3.26 1.36
CA SER A 181 -15.22 -3.94 2.60
C SER A 181 -13.70 -4.17 2.66
N PHE A 182 -13.12 -3.96 3.84
CA PHE A 182 -11.75 -4.34 4.14
C PHE A 182 -11.73 -5.40 5.24
N GLN A 183 -11.43 -6.63 4.83
CA GLN A 183 -11.34 -7.79 5.72
C GLN A 183 -9.86 -8.06 6.05
N LYS A 184 -9.51 -8.14 7.33
CA LYS A 184 -8.15 -8.45 7.78
C LYS A 184 -8.17 -9.54 8.82
N PHE A 185 -7.42 -10.61 8.59
CA PHE A 185 -7.18 -11.64 9.60
C PHE A 185 -5.75 -11.55 10.11
N ASN A 186 -5.59 -11.29 11.40
CA ASN A 186 -4.32 -11.20 12.10
C ASN A 186 -4.46 -11.74 13.54
N ARG A 187 -3.32 -12.06 14.17
CA ARG A 187 -3.32 -12.72 15.50
C ARG A 187 -3.68 -11.76 16.63
N ARG A 188 -3.22 -10.51 16.52
CA ARG A 188 -3.44 -9.42 17.49
C ARG A 188 -3.77 -8.17 16.71
N ALA A 189 -4.54 -7.25 17.30
CA ALA A 189 -5.12 -6.10 16.61
C ALA A 189 -4.13 -5.29 15.73
N GLN A 190 -2.88 -5.16 16.17
CA GLN A 190 -1.82 -4.36 15.53
C GLN A 190 -0.79 -5.19 14.74
N ASP A 191 -0.96 -6.52 14.65
CA ASP A 191 -0.09 -7.37 13.83
C ASP A 191 -0.38 -7.18 12.33
N TRP A 192 0.62 -7.45 11.50
CA TRP A 192 0.49 -7.61 10.05
C TRP A 192 -0.60 -8.64 9.70
N ALA A 193 -1.20 -8.50 8.51
CA ALA A 193 -2.19 -9.45 8.04
C ALA A 193 -1.54 -10.82 7.78
N ILE A 194 -2.17 -11.88 8.29
CA ILE A 194 -1.91 -13.22 7.74
C ILE A 194 -2.50 -13.25 6.33
N VAL A 195 -3.76 -12.85 6.19
CA VAL A 195 -4.40 -12.57 4.89
C VAL A 195 -5.35 -11.40 5.09
N GLY A 196 -5.49 -10.57 4.06
CA GLY A 196 -6.51 -9.54 3.98
C GLY A 196 -7.14 -9.49 2.60
N ALA A 197 -8.36 -8.96 2.51
CA ALA A 197 -9.07 -8.73 1.27
C ALA A 197 -9.65 -7.31 1.27
N ALA A 198 -9.24 -6.52 0.29
CA ALA A 198 -9.79 -5.21 -0.01
C ALA A 198 -10.75 -5.36 -1.19
N VAL A 199 -12.03 -5.11 -0.98
CA VAL A 199 -13.09 -5.26 -1.99
C VAL A 199 -13.79 -3.93 -2.17
N VAL A 200 -13.95 -3.50 -3.42
CA VAL A 200 -14.78 -2.36 -3.81
C VAL A 200 -15.67 -2.75 -4.98
N VAL A 201 -16.90 -2.25 -4.97
CA VAL A 201 -17.93 -2.50 -5.97
C VAL A 201 -18.55 -1.16 -6.35
N ASP A 202 -18.46 -0.83 -7.64
CA ASP A 202 -19.02 0.41 -8.19
C ASP A 202 -19.71 0.13 -9.53
N GLY A 203 -20.99 0.48 -9.65
CA GLY A 203 -21.72 0.42 -10.92
C GLY A 203 -21.68 -0.95 -11.65
N GLY A 204 -21.51 -2.07 -10.94
CA GLY A 204 -21.38 -3.40 -11.54
C GLY A 204 -19.94 -3.85 -11.78
N THR A 205 -18.95 -2.97 -11.64
CA THR A 205 -17.53 -3.31 -11.60
C THR A 205 -17.11 -3.75 -10.20
N CYS A 206 -16.02 -4.50 -10.12
CA CYS A 206 -15.46 -4.98 -8.85
C CYS A 206 -13.93 -4.87 -8.89
N GLY A 207 -13.35 -4.35 -7.81
CA GLY A 207 -11.91 -4.37 -7.55
C GLY A 207 -11.63 -5.22 -6.32
N VAL A 208 -10.67 -6.14 -6.43
CA VAL A 208 -10.25 -7.02 -5.33
C VAL A 208 -8.73 -7.05 -5.24
N GLY A 209 -8.21 -6.52 -4.13
CA GLY A 209 -6.81 -6.63 -3.75
C GLY A 209 -6.64 -7.60 -2.59
N LEU A 210 -5.59 -8.41 -2.61
CA LEU A 210 -5.29 -9.37 -1.54
C LEU A 210 -3.98 -9.02 -0.85
N VAL A 211 -3.99 -9.13 0.48
CA VAL A 211 -2.82 -8.91 1.33
C VAL A 211 -2.17 -10.25 1.61
N ASN A 212 -0.85 -10.33 1.41
CA ASN A 212 0.01 -11.45 1.77
C ASN A 212 -0.36 -12.78 1.07
N MET A 213 -0.84 -12.66 -0.18
CA MET A 213 -1.25 -13.79 -1.02
C MET A 213 -0.28 -14.09 -2.17
N ASP A 214 0.81 -13.35 -2.28
CA ASP A 214 1.89 -13.53 -3.24
C ASP A 214 3.18 -12.89 -2.68
N ALA A 215 4.31 -12.99 -3.39
CA ALA A 215 5.56 -12.32 -3.05
C ALA A 215 5.46 -10.79 -3.11
N ARG A 216 4.45 -10.26 -3.83
CA ARG A 216 4.13 -8.83 -3.94
C ARG A 216 2.66 -8.58 -3.60
N PRO A 217 2.25 -7.33 -3.32
CA PRO A 217 0.85 -6.94 -3.35
C PRO A 217 0.19 -7.33 -4.68
N VAL A 218 -1.02 -7.91 -4.63
CA VAL A 218 -1.66 -8.49 -5.82
C VAL A 218 -3.15 -8.19 -5.92
N ARG A 219 -3.59 -8.18 -7.18
CA ARG A 219 -4.98 -8.15 -7.60
C ARG A 219 -5.53 -9.56 -7.78
N ALA A 220 -6.74 -9.83 -7.29
CA ALA A 220 -7.44 -11.09 -7.51
C ALA A 220 -8.28 -11.05 -8.79
N ALA A 221 -7.63 -10.98 -9.96
CA ALA A 221 -8.31 -10.78 -11.25
C ALA A 221 -9.33 -11.88 -11.58
N ALA A 222 -9.09 -13.13 -11.16
CA ALA A 222 -10.03 -14.23 -11.34
C ALA A 222 -11.35 -14.01 -10.57
N VAL A 223 -11.28 -13.47 -9.35
CA VAL A 223 -12.45 -13.12 -8.54
C VAL A 223 -13.26 -12.02 -9.22
N GLU A 224 -12.59 -10.96 -9.66
CA GLU A 224 -13.25 -9.83 -10.33
C GLU A 224 -13.95 -10.25 -11.63
N ALA A 225 -13.31 -11.11 -12.42
CA ALA A 225 -13.88 -11.66 -13.64
C ALA A 225 -15.13 -12.50 -13.33
N ALA A 226 -15.09 -13.34 -12.29
CA ALA A 226 -16.23 -14.14 -11.87
C ALA A 226 -17.41 -13.26 -11.42
N VAL A 227 -17.17 -12.23 -10.58
CA VAL A 227 -18.20 -11.27 -10.15
C VAL A 227 -18.81 -10.54 -11.36
N THR A 228 -17.96 -10.11 -12.30
CA THR A 228 -18.42 -9.43 -13.54
C THR A 228 -19.28 -10.36 -14.40
N SER A 229 -19.00 -11.67 -14.40
CA SER A 229 -19.80 -12.67 -15.11
C SER A 229 -21.10 -13.09 -14.38
N GLY A 230 -21.37 -12.52 -13.19
CA GLY A 230 -22.57 -12.81 -12.41
C GLY A 230 -22.47 -14.01 -11.48
N ALA A 231 -21.26 -14.47 -11.16
CA ALA A 231 -21.05 -15.50 -10.15
C ALA A 231 -21.49 -15.03 -8.77
N SER A 232 -21.91 -15.96 -7.91
CA SER A 232 -22.18 -15.69 -6.51
C SER A 232 -20.89 -15.27 -5.77
N ALA A 233 -21.02 -14.60 -4.62
CA ALA A 233 -19.88 -14.30 -3.76
C ALA A 233 -19.09 -15.56 -3.35
N GLU A 234 -19.77 -16.70 -3.16
CA GLU A 234 -19.13 -17.97 -2.82
C GLU A 234 -18.30 -18.53 -4.00
N ASP A 235 -18.88 -18.57 -5.19
CA ASP A 235 -18.20 -19.10 -6.39
C ASP A 235 -17.03 -18.22 -6.81
N ALA A 236 -17.21 -16.89 -6.79
CA ALA A 236 -16.14 -15.94 -7.10
C ALA A 236 -15.00 -16.05 -6.09
N ALA A 237 -15.30 -16.11 -4.79
CA ALA A 237 -14.29 -16.20 -3.75
C ALA A 237 -13.52 -17.53 -3.76
N ALA A 238 -14.07 -18.61 -4.33
CA ALA A 238 -13.34 -19.87 -4.50
C ALA A 238 -12.05 -19.70 -5.31
N LEU A 239 -12.04 -18.71 -6.24
CA LEU A 239 -10.93 -18.36 -7.13
C LEU A 239 -9.93 -17.36 -6.49
N ALA A 240 -10.08 -17.01 -5.21
CA ALA A 240 -9.24 -15.99 -4.57
C ALA A 240 -7.75 -16.32 -4.54
N ALA A 241 -7.36 -17.59 -4.68
CA ALA A 241 -5.96 -18.02 -4.72
C ALA A 241 -5.51 -18.43 -6.14
N ASP A 242 -6.36 -18.27 -7.15
CA ASP A 242 -6.06 -18.74 -8.50
C ASP A 242 -4.93 -17.92 -9.13
N GLY A 243 -3.87 -18.62 -9.53
CA GLY A 243 -2.68 -18.00 -10.13
C GLY A 243 -1.79 -17.25 -9.13
N LEU A 244 -1.98 -17.44 -7.83
CA LEU A 244 -1.19 -16.80 -6.77
C LEU A 244 -0.30 -17.81 -6.04
N GLU A 245 0.85 -17.34 -5.54
CA GLU A 245 1.85 -18.16 -4.84
C GLU A 245 2.16 -17.65 -3.42
N PRO A 246 1.23 -17.76 -2.44
CA PRO A 246 1.49 -17.34 -1.08
C PRO A 246 2.56 -18.21 -0.42
N THR A 247 3.35 -17.61 0.48
CA THR A 247 4.41 -18.32 1.21
C THR A 247 3.96 -18.82 2.58
N ALA A 248 4.55 -19.91 3.06
CA ALA A 248 4.37 -20.36 4.43
C ALA A 248 5.32 -19.64 5.39
N ASP A 249 4.85 -19.33 6.59
CA ASP A 249 5.66 -18.73 7.65
C ASP A 249 5.23 -19.22 9.04
N LEU A 250 5.74 -18.59 10.09
CA LEU A 250 5.38 -18.91 11.49
C LEU A 250 3.91 -18.59 11.83
N ASN A 251 3.20 -17.87 10.96
CA ASN A 251 1.82 -17.46 11.20
C ASN A 251 0.82 -18.37 10.48
N ALA A 252 1.15 -18.90 9.30
CA ALA A 252 0.25 -19.73 8.52
C ALA A 252 0.98 -20.63 7.50
N SER A 253 0.40 -21.82 7.26
CA SER A 253 0.71 -22.62 6.08
C SER A 253 0.07 -22.01 4.82
N VAL A 254 0.58 -22.41 3.65
CA VAL A 254 -0.01 -22.06 2.34
C VAL A 254 -1.49 -22.42 2.29
N ASP A 255 -1.86 -23.65 2.67
CA ASP A 255 -3.25 -24.11 2.67
C ASP A 255 -4.16 -23.23 3.55
N TYR A 256 -3.65 -22.79 4.71
CA TYR A 256 -4.41 -21.93 5.61
C TYR A 256 -4.59 -20.52 5.03
N ARG A 257 -3.57 -19.96 4.35
CA ARG A 257 -3.68 -18.68 3.64
C ARG A 257 -4.69 -18.76 2.51
N CYS A 258 -4.62 -19.80 1.67
CA CYS A 258 -5.59 -20.03 0.60
C CYS A 258 -7.01 -20.19 1.16
N HIS A 259 -7.18 -20.90 2.27
CA HIS A 259 -8.48 -20.98 2.95
C HIS A 259 -8.97 -19.61 3.43
N LEU A 260 -8.12 -18.84 4.11
CA LEU A 260 -8.46 -17.50 4.58
C LEU A 260 -8.79 -16.55 3.43
N ALA A 261 -8.05 -16.57 2.33
CA ALA A 261 -8.30 -15.75 1.15
C ALA A 261 -9.72 -15.96 0.63
N ARG A 262 -10.16 -17.22 0.49
CA ARG A 262 -11.54 -17.55 0.09
C ARG A 262 -12.56 -17.02 1.09
N VAL A 263 -12.33 -17.25 2.39
CA VAL A 263 -13.27 -16.82 3.45
C VAL A 263 -13.40 -15.29 3.51
N LEU A 264 -12.28 -14.56 3.52
CA LEU A 264 -12.27 -13.11 3.64
C LEU A 264 -12.78 -12.43 2.37
N THR A 265 -12.44 -12.97 1.19
CA THR A 265 -12.97 -12.46 -0.09
C THR A 265 -14.48 -12.63 -0.15
N ARG A 266 -15.02 -13.79 0.24
CA ARG A 266 -16.49 -14.01 0.28
C ARG A 266 -17.17 -13.00 1.21
N ARG A 267 -16.66 -12.85 2.44
CA ARG A 267 -17.20 -11.87 3.40
C ARG A 267 -17.15 -10.45 2.86
N GLY A 268 -16.03 -10.08 2.23
CA GLY A 268 -15.86 -8.75 1.65
C GLY A 268 -16.85 -8.47 0.51
N LEU A 269 -17.10 -9.47 -0.34
CA LEU A 269 -18.12 -9.41 -1.41
C LEU A 269 -19.53 -9.28 -0.82
N GLU A 270 -19.89 -10.13 0.13
CA GLU A 270 -21.21 -10.11 0.80
C GLU A 270 -21.47 -8.77 1.51
N GLU A 271 -20.50 -8.26 2.28
CA GLU A 271 -20.60 -6.95 2.95
C GLU A 271 -20.69 -5.78 1.95
N SER A 272 -20.10 -5.93 0.76
CA SER A 272 -20.16 -4.93 -0.32
C SER A 272 -21.41 -5.11 -1.20
N GLY A 273 -22.33 -6.01 -0.86
CA GLY A 273 -23.60 -6.20 -1.58
C GLY A 273 -23.54 -7.08 -2.82
N ARG A 274 -22.59 -8.01 -2.89
CA ARG A 274 -22.46 -9.05 -3.94
C ARG A 274 -22.82 -10.45 -3.46
#